data_AF-A0A2U3F5Q3-F1
#
_entry.id   AF-A0A2U3F5Q3-F1
#
_cell.length_a   1.000
_cell.length_b   1.000
_cell.length_c   1.000
_cell.angle_alpha   90.00
_cell.angle_beta   90.00
_cell.angle_gamma   90.00
#
_symmetry.space_group_name_H-M   'P 1'
#
loop_
_entity.id
_entity.type
_entity.pdbx_description
1 polymer ?
#
loop_
_entity_poly.entity_id
_entity_poly.type
_entity_poly.pdbx_seq_one_letter_code
_entity_poly.pdbx_strand_id
1 'polypeptide(L)'
;MRITLAEELLNELETLSKSEWKLAGELTEAQMKIAGLEKVHELFLRAKALMYQSGGTPGENSLNPIDSWLYDAERAEIQEYRKAATPEMKLAHLINKFYERYPLAGFKNDSERSEALGYFMAGAELQCFGEFVKYEDLCADE
;
A
#
# COMPACT_ATOMS: atom_id res chain seq x y z
N MET A 1 -57.58 12.94 -13.96
CA MET A 1 -56.17 12.66 -14.33
C MET A 1 -55.17 13.26 -13.32
N ARG A 2 -55.45 13.19 -12.01
CA ARG A 2 -54.54 13.69 -10.93
C ARG A 2 -54.18 12.61 -9.90
N ILE A 3 -54.87 11.46 -9.93
CA ILE A 3 -54.70 10.37 -8.95
C ILE A 3 -53.44 9.54 -9.26
N THR A 4 -53.10 9.40 -10.54
CA THR A 4 -51.97 8.59 -11.00
C THR A 4 -50.60 9.10 -10.56
N LEU A 5 -50.39 10.42 -10.57
CA LEU A 5 -49.11 11.02 -10.17
C LEU A 5 -48.84 10.85 -8.66
N ALA A 6 -49.89 10.91 -7.84
CA ALA A 6 -49.75 10.73 -6.40
C ALA A 6 -49.41 9.27 -6.03
N GLU A 7 -49.99 8.30 -6.75
CA GLU A 7 -49.69 6.87 -6.58
C GLU A 7 -48.28 6.51 -7.05
N GLU A 8 -47.82 7.09 -8.16
CA GLU A 8 -46.44 6.94 -8.65
C GLU A 8 -45.41 7.45 -7.63
N LEU A 9 -45.61 8.67 -7.11
CA LEU A 9 -44.75 9.25 -6.09
C LEU A 9 -44.76 8.44 -4.78
N LEU A 10 -45.90 7.86 -4.41
CA LEU A 10 -45.99 7.02 -3.21
C LEU A 10 -45.17 5.73 -3.37
N ASN A 11 -45.24 5.09 -4.54
CA ASN A 11 -44.45 3.90 -4.86
C ASN A 11 -42.96 4.20 -4.89
N GLU A 12 -42.54 5.32 -5.48
CA GLU A 12 -41.13 5.76 -5.47
C GLU A 12 -40.63 6.00 -4.04
N LEU A 13 -41.45 6.62 -3.19
CA LEU A 13 -41.08 6.86 -1.80
C LEU A 13 -40.94 5.55 -1.00
N GLU A 14 -41.78 4.56 -1.31
CA GLU A 14 -41.72 3.24 -0.68
C GLU A 14 -40.50 2.43 -1.14
N THR A 15 -40.12 2.52 -2.43
CA THR A 15 -38.91 1.85 -2.94
C THR A 15 -37.65 2.50 -2.41
N LEU A 16 -37.59 3.84 -2.35
CA LEU A 16 -36.49 4.59 -1.75
C LEU A 16 -36.33 4.22 -0.27
N SER A 17 -37.41 4.25 0.50
CA SER A 17 -37.40 3.83 1.92
C SER A 17 -36.82 2.42 2.08
N LYS A 18 -37.30 1.42 1.31
CA LYS A 18 -36.75 0.05 1.35
C LYS A 18 -35.25 0.00 1.03
N SER A 19 -34.79 0.81 0.08
CA SER A 19 -33.37 0.89 -0.27
C SER A 19 -32.52 1.53 0.83
N GLU A 20 -33.03 2.53 1.53
CA GLU A 20 -32.36 3.17 2.67
C GLU A 20 -32.18 2.21 3.84
N TRP A 21 -33.23 1.45 4.19
CA TRP A 21 -33.14 0.42 5.23
C TRP A 21 -32.14 -0.68 4.89
N LYS A 22 -32.08 -1.07 3.59
CA LYS A 22 -31.10 -2.03 3.11
C LYS A 22 -29.67 -1.49 3.28
N LEU A 23 -29.41 -0.26 2.85
CA LEU A 23 -28.11 0.40 3.00
C LEU A 23 -27.72 0.55 4.48
N ALA A 24 -28.67 0.88 5.35
CA ALA A 24 -28.42 0.97 6.79
C ALA A 24 -28.02 -0.38 7.40
N GLY A 25 -28.63 -1.47 6.94
CA GLY A 25 -28.26 -2.84 7.32
C GLY A 25 -26.84 -3.19 6.87
N GLU A 26 -26.53 -2.96 5.60
CA GLU A 26 -25.19 -3.20 5.03
C GLU A 26 -24.11 -2.38 5.75
N LEU A 27 -24.40 -1.11 6.08
CA LEU A 27 -23.49 -0.25 6.83
C LEU A 27 -23.21 -0.81 8.24
N THR A 28 -24.24 -1.30 8.91
CA THR A 28 -24.12 -1.87 10.26
C THR A 28 -23.30 -3.15 10.25
N GLU A 29 -23.50 -4.00 9.23
CA GLU A 29 -22.69 -5.21 9.03
C GLU A 29 -21.23 -4.88 8.74
N ALA A 30 -20.97 -3.91 7.87
CA ALA A 30 -19.63 -3.44 7.56
C ALA A 30 -18.92 -2.88 8.80
N GLN A 31 -19.62 -2.09 9.63
CA GLN A 31 -19.07 -1.57 10.89
C GLN A 31 -18.69 -2.70 11.86
N MET A 32 -19.54 -3.72 12.01
CA MET A 32 -19.20 -4.88 12.85
C MET A 32 -17.98 -5.64 12.33
N LYS A 33 -17.86 -5.78 11.00
CA LYS A 33 -16.70 -6.42 10.37
C LYS A 33 -15.42 -5.62 10.59
N ILE A 34 -15.47 -4.30 10.45
CA ILE A 34 -14.34 -3.40 10.73
C ILE A 34 -13.90 -3.54 12.18
N ALA A 35 -14.83 -3.47 13.15
CA ALA A 35 -14.51 -3.63 14.57
C ALA A 35 -13.89 -5.01 14.88
N GLY A 36 -14.31 -6.06 14.17
CA GLY A 36 -13.68 -7.39 14.26
C GLY A 36 -12.24 -7.38 13.73
N LEU A 37 -12.00 -6.75 12.58
CA LEU A 37 -10.67 -6.64 11.98
C LEU A 37 -9.72 -5.79 12.83
N GLU A 38 -10.20 -4.71 13.45
CA GLU A 38 -9.40 -3.89 14.37
C GLU A 38 -8.86 -4.70 15.55
N LYS A 39 -9.68 -5.59 16.13
CA LYS A 39 -9.22 -6.49 17.22
C LYS A 39 -8.14 -7.47 16.74
N VAL A 40 -8.30 -8.03 15.54
CA VAL A 40 -7.29 -8.93 14.95
C VAL A 40 -5.99 -8.16 14.70
N HIS A 41 -6.08 -6.92 14.21
CA HIS A 41 -4.91 -6.06 14.01
C HIS A 41 -4.21 -5.69 15.32
N GLU A 42 -4.97 -5.41 16.39
CA GLU A 42 -4.38 -5.17 17.72
C GLU A 42 -3.62 -6.40 18.24
N LEU A 43 -4.21 -7.61 18.07
CA LEU A 43 -3.55 -8.86 18.42
C LEU A 43 -2.26 -9.07 17.62
N PHE A 44 -2.26 -8.75 16.32
CA PHE A 44 -1.07 -8.77 15.47
C PHE A 44 0.04 -7.86 16.02
N LEU A 45 -0.28 -6.58 16.29
CA LEU A 45 0.70 -5.62 16.79
C LEU A 45 1.29 -6.08 18.13
N ARG A 46 0.45 -6.64 19.02
CA ARG A 46 0.90 -7.17 20.30
C ARG A 46 1.81 -8.40 20.14
N ALA A 47 1.44 -9.34 19.26
CA ALA A 47 2.27 -10.52 18.98
C ALA A 47 3.64 -10.11 18.41
N LYS A 48 3.64 -9.16 17.47
CA LYS A 48 4.85 -8.57 16.89
C LYS A 48 5.74 -7.92 17.96
N ALA A 49 5.17 -7.14 18.87
CA ALA A 49 5.91 -6.52 19.97
C ALA A 49 6.55 -7.55 20.90
N LEU A 50 5.84 -8.63 21.25
CA LEU A 50 6.38 -9.72 22.08
C LEU A 50 7.52 -10.47 21.40
N MET A 51 7.43 -10.72 20.09
CA MET A 51 8.50 -11.33 19.29
C MET A 51 9.77 -10.48 19.30
N TYR A 52 9.67 -9.17 19.13
CA TYR A 52 10.85 -8.30 19.22
C TYR A 52 11.43 -8.24 20.64
N GLN A 53 10.60 -8.25 21.68
CA GLN A 53 11.06 -8.25 23.07
C GLN A 53 11.87 -9.51 23.43
N SER A 54 11.57 -10.66 22.81
CA SER A 54 12.35 -11.89 22.98
C SER A 54 13.61 -11.94 22.10
N GLY A 55 13.89 -10.90 21.31
CA GLY A 55 15.01 -10.85 20.37
C GLY A 55 14.74 -11.59 19.04
N GLY A 56 13.49 -11.99 18.80
CA GLY A 56 13.07 -12.56 17.53
C GLY A 56 12.85 -11.51 16.45
N THR A 57 12.89 -11.94 15.19
CA THR A 57 12.52 -11.14 14.02
C THR A 57 11.65 -11.99 13.11
N PRO A 58 10.64 -11.43 12.42
CA PRO A 58 9.87 -12.20 11.46
C PRO A 58 10.81 -12.64 10.35
N GLY A 59 10.92 -13.96 10.16
CA GLY A 59 11.86 -14.57 9.24
C GLY A 59 11.17 -15.09 7.99
N GLU A 60 11.77 -14.83 6.83
CA GLU A 60 11.34 -15.45 5.57
C GLU A 60 11.54 -16.98 5.67
N ASN A 61 10.51 -17.75 5.33
CA ASN A 61 10.48 -19.21 5.43
C ASN A 61 10.62 -19.78 6.86
N SER A 62 10.14 -19.06 7.88
CA SER A 62 10.05 -19.64 9.23
C SER A 62 9.19 -20.90 9.25
N LEU A 63 9.70 -21.97 9.87
CA LEU A 63 8.94 -23.20 10.12
C LEU A 63 7.81 -23.00 11.14
N ASN A 64 7.84 -21.88 11.88
CA ASN A 64 6.77 -21.47 12.76
C ASN A 64 5.71 -20.72 11.95
N PRO A 65 4.46 -21.23 11.88
CA PRO A 65 3.39 -20.60 11.11
C PRO A 65 3.05 -19.18 11.58
N ILE A 66 3.29 -18.86 12.86
CA ILE A 66 3.05 -17.52 13.40
C ILE A 66 4.08 -16.53 12.86
N ASP A 67 5.35 -16.90 12.80
CA ASP A 67 6.42 -16.04 12.27
C ASP A 67 6.29 -15.85 10.76
N SER A 68 5.90 -16.92 10.04
CA SER A 68 5.61 -16.86 8.60
C SER A 68 4.46 -15.91 8.30
N TRP A 69 3.35 -16.02 9.04
CA TRP A 69 2.22 -15.11 8.92
C TRP A 69 2.57 -13.67 9.29
N LEU A 70 3.38 -13.46 10.34
CA LEU A 70 3.87 -12.13 10.74
C LEU A 70 4.72 -11.48 9.64
N TYR A 71 5.59 -12.26 8.99
CA TYR A 71 6.41 -11.80 7.86
C TYR A 71 5.55 -11.39 6.66
N ASP A 72 4.60 -12.24 6.26
CA ASP A 72 3.70 -11.96 5.13
C ASP A 72 2.82 -10.72 5.38
N ALA A 73 2.28 -10.58 6.59
CA ALA A 73 1.47 -9.43 6.98
C ALA A 73 2.28 -8.13 6.98
N GLU A 74 3.51 -8.14 7.49
CA GLU A 74 4.40 -6.96 7.44
C GLU A 74 4.76 -6.57 6.01
N ARG A 75 4.99 -7.56 5.13
CA ARG A 75 5.24 -7.32 3.70
C ARG A 75 4.02 -6.73 3.00
N ALA A 76 2.83 -7.24 3.29
CA ALA A 76 1.57 -6.72 2.75
C ALA A 76 1.34 -5.28 3.19
N GLU A 77 1.53 -4.94 4.46
CA GLU A 77 1.39 -3.58 4.99
C GLU A 77 2.37 -2.61 4.31
N ILE A 78 3.64 -2.98 4.17
CA ILE A 78 4.65 -2.18 3.47
C ILE A 78 4.26 -1.98 2.00
N GLN A 79 3.72 -3.01 1.34
CA GLN A 79 3.30 -2.94 -0.05
C GLN A 79 2.08 -2.02 -0.23
N GLU A 80 1.09 -2.09 0.66
CA GLU A 80 -0.08 -1.21 0.64
C GLU A 80 0.31 0.24 0.94
N TYR A 81 1.20 0.48 1.90
CA TYR A 81 1.76 1.81 2.14
C TYR A 81 2.48 2.35 0.89
N ARG A 82 3.25 1.51 0.18
CA ARG A 82 3.90 1.90 -1.08
C ARG A 82 2.91 2.20 -2.20
N LYS A 83 1.79 1.48 -2.29
CA LYS A 83 0.72 1.75 -3.27
C LYS A 83 -0.07 3.02 -2.95
N ALA A 84 -0.31 3.29 -1.67
CA ALA A 84 -1.09 4.44 -1.20
C ALA A 84 -0.25 5.72 -1.11
N ALA A 85 1.07 5.61 -0.97
CA ALA A 85 1.97 6.75 -1.02
C ALA A 85 2.03 7.30 -2.44
N THR A 86 1.74 8.59 -2.61
CA THR A 86 2.10 9.30 -3.83
C THR A 86 3.61 9.21 -3.99
N PRO A 87 4.12 8.71 -5.13
CA PRO A 87 5.55 8.61 -5.33
C PRO A 87 6.17 10.01 -5.27
N GLU A 88 7.02 10.24 -4.27
CA GLU A 88 7.68 11.53 -4.03
C GLU A 88 9.19 11.33 -4.06
N MET A 89 9.86 12.07 -4.95
CA MET A 89 11.31 12.03 -5.07
C MET A 89 11.96 13.10 -4.19
N LYS A 90 12.48 12.69 -3.03
CA LYS A 90 13.18 13.59 -2.09
C LYS A 90 14.62 13.83 -2.53
N LEU A 91 14.80 14.67 -3.55
CA LEU A 91 16.07 14.93 -4.23
C LEU A 91 17.23 15.23 -3.26
N ALA A 92 17.03 16.12 -2.29
CA ALA A 92 18.06 16.48 -1.32
C ALA A 92 18.53 15.28 -0.47
N HIS A 93 17.61 14.39 -0.09
CA HIS A 93 17.95 13.18 0.65
C HIS A 93 18.75 12.21 -0.22
N LEU A 94 18.33 12.02 -1.47
CA LEU A 94 19.04 11.15 -2.42
C LEU A 94 20.45 11.68 -2.74
N ILE A 95 20.64 12.99 -2.88
CA ILE A 95 21.97 13.60 -3.06
C ILE A 95 22.86 13.34 -1.84
N ASN A 96 22.33 13.48 -0.62
CA ASN A 96 23.09 13.16 0.59
C ASN A 96 23.50 11.67 0.59
N LYS A 97 22.58 10.77 0.24
CA LYS A 97 22.87 9.33 0.12
C LYS A 97 23.91 9.01 -0.95
N PHE A 98 23.87 9.74 -2.07
CA PHE A 98 24.88 9.61 -3.11
C PHE A 98 26.27 9.93 -2.56
N TYR A 99 26.44 11.03 -1.84
CA TYR A 99 27.74 11.42 -1.28
C TYR A 99 28.18 10.62 -0.05
N GLU A 100 27.26 10.03 0.70
CA GLU A 100 27.58 9.02 1.72
C GLU A 100 28.25 7.79 1.08
N ARG A 101 27.76 7.36 -0.09
CA ARG A 101 28.25 6.16 -0.79
C ARG A 101 29.44 6.43 -1.70
N TYR A 102 29.48 7.61 -2.32
CA TYR A 102 30.50 8.04 -3.26
C TYR A 102 31.08 9.38 -2.78
N PRO A 103 32.08 9.35 -1.88
CA PRO A 103 32.68 10.57 -1.35
C PRO A 103 33.25 11.45 -2.45
N LEU A 104 33.18 12.78 -2.28
CA LEU A 104 33.61 13.75 -3.28
C LEU A 104 35.07 13.56 -3.72
N ALA A 105 35.96 13.18 -2.79
CA ALA A 105 37.37 12.93 -3.06
C ALA A 105 37.63 11.67 -3.91
N GLY A 106 36.61 10.82 -4.12
CA GLY A 106 36.70 9.61 -4.92
C GLY A 106 36.54 9.83 -6.43
N PHE A 107 36.13 11.02 -6.87
CA PHE A 107 35.95 11.34 -8.29
C PHE A 107 37.20 11.99 -8.89
N LYS A 108 37.55 11.62 -10.12
CA LYS A 108 38.72 12.17 -10.83
C LYS A 108 38.48 13.61 -11.28
N ASN A 109 37.24 13.94 -11.64
CA ASN A 109 36.82 15.27 -12.06
C ASN A 109 35.31 15.46 -11.88
N ASP A 110 34.86 16.71 -12.02
CA ASP A 110 33.46 17.09 -11.86
C ASP A 110 32.53 16.48 -12.92
N SER A 111 33.04 16.17 -14.12
CA SER A 111 32.26 15.55 -15.18
C SER A 111 31.86 14.11 -14.81
N GLU A 112 32.82 13.30 -14.35
CA GLU A 112 32.59 11.93 -13.86
C GLU A 112 31.61 11.93 -12.68
N ARG A 113 31.78 12.87 -11.74
CA ARG A 113 30.84 13.04 -10.62
C ARG A 113 29.42 13.33 -11.10
N SER A 114 29.27 14.26 -12.05
CA SER A 114 27.96 14.65 -12.58
C SER A 114 27.27 13.51 -13.33
N GLU A 115 28.01 12.72 -14.08
CA GLU A 115 27.50 11.55 -14.81
C GLU A 115 27.05 10.44 -13.85
N ALA A 116 27.87 10.13 -12.84
CA ALA A 116 27.51 9.17 -11.80
C ALA A 116 26.27 9.60 -11.01
N LEU A 117 26.15 10.89 -10.67
CA LEU A 117 24.95 11.42 -10.03
C LEU A 117 23.74 11.30 -10.96
N GLY A 118 23.90 11.57 -12.26
CA GLY A 118 22.85 11.42 -13.27
C GLY A 118 22.31 9.99 -13.35
N TYR A 119 23.19 8.99 -13.43
CA TYR A 119 22.78 7.58 -13.43
C TYR A 119 22.09 7.15 -12.12
N PHE A 120 22.59 7.63 -10.98
CA PHE A 120 21.99 7.35 -9.69
C PHE A 120 20.58 7.97 -9.56
N MET A 121 20.40 9.20 -10.04
CA MET A 121 19.08 9.85 -10.08
C MET A 121 18.11 9.14 -11.01
N ALA A 122 18.54 8.74 -12.21
CA ALA A 122 17.70 7.99 -13.14
C ALA A 122 17.23 6.65 -12.55
N GLY A 123 18.10 5.94 -11.82
CA GLY A 123 17.72 4.72 -11.11
C GLY A 123 16.70 4.97 -9.99
N ALA A 124 16.85 6.07 -9.24
CA ALA A 124 15.89 6.46 -8.21
C ALA A 124 14.53 6.84 -8.81
N GLU A 125 14.53 7.56 -9.93
CA GLU A 125 13.33 7.95 -10.66
C GLU A 125 12.57 6.71 -11.17
N LEU A 126 13.26 5.73 -11.74
CA LEU A 126 12.65 4.45 -12.14
C LEU A 126 12.07 3.67 -10.96
N GLN A 127 12.69 3.71 -9.78
CA GLN A 127 12.14 3.05 -8.59
C GLN A 127 10.91 3.77 -8.03
N CYS A 128 10.85 5.09 -8.15
CA CYS A 128 9.73 5.90 -7.66
C CYS A 128 8.55 5.90 -8.64
N PHE A 129 8.81 5.97 -9.95
CA PHE A 129 7.80 6.24 -10.96
C PHE A 129 7.77 5.22 -12.11
N GLY A 130 8.74 4.32 -12.18
CA GLY A 130 8.80 3.33 -13.26
C GLY A 130 7.70 2.29 -13.12
N GLU A 131 6.91 2.12 -14.18
CA GLU A 131 6.07 0.95 -14.35
C GLU A 131 6.97 -0.22 -14.76
N PHE A 132 7.02 -1.28 -13.95
CA PHE A 132 7.71 -2.50 -14.33
C PHE A 132 6.99 -3.11 -15.54
N VAL A 133 7.69 -3.18 -16.66
CA VAL A 133 7.22 -3.91 -17.84
C VAL A 133 7.14 -5.39 -17.48
N LYS A 134 5.92 -5.93 -17.38
CA LYS A 134 5.70 -7.37 -17.27
C LYS A 134 5.80 -7.97 -18.67
N TYR A 135 6.90 -8.68 -18.93
CA TYR A 135 7.12 -9.34 -20.22
C TYR A 135 6.04 -10.37 -20.57
N GLU A 136 5.40 -10.95 -19.55
CA GLU A 136 4.28 -11.89 -19.70
C GLU A 136 3.06 -11.24 -20.39
N ASP A 137 2.84 -9.95 -20.19
CA ASP A 137 1.73 -9.20 -20.81
C ASP A 137 2.05 -8.79 -22.27
N LEU A 138 3.33 -8.87 -22.68
CA LEU A 138 3.81 -8.52 -24.02
C LEU A 138 3.98 -9.74 -24.94
N CYS A 139 4.10 -10.94 -24.37
CA CYS A 139 4.29 -12.20 -25.12
C CYS A 139 2.97 -12.97 -25.35
N ALA A 140 1.81 -12.32 -25.23
CA ALA A 140 0.51 -12.97 -25.43
C ALA A 140 0.13 -13.22 -26.91
N ASP A 141 0.97 -12.80 -27.87
CA ASP A 141 0.77 -13.02 -29.30
C ASP A 141 2.04 -13.58 -29.98
N GLU A 142 2.33 -14.87 -29.77
CA GLU A 142 2.99 -15.75 -30.76
C GLU A 142 2.42 -17.17 -30.71
#